data_AF-A0A9P0KCG2-F1
#
_entry.id   AF-A0A9P0KCG2-F1
#
_cell.length_a   1.000
_cell.length_b   1.000
_cell.length_c   1.000
_cell.angle_alpha   90.00
_cell.angle_beta   90.00
_cell.angle_gamma   90.00
#
_symmetry.space_group_name_H-M   'P 1'
#
loop_
_entity.id
_entity.type
_entity.pdbx_description
1 polymer ?
#
loop_
_entity_poly.entity_id
_entity_poly.type
_entity_poly.pdbx_seq_one_letter_code
_entity_poly.pdbx_strand_id
1 'polypeptide(L)'
;MTDIEELEHRRINGALFPPNKGMEPRTLFSKQPVLYDHLLFLDFDENGNSILGCSDLTGTFWEGTLFYFDKKNKIEEFDFSSYYIHTTTSDGKFVNQNTIALAEDTGHLNIVSVDTSQEGITLKSTASIKVIERIPQLAVWDNSDKVLCCSGRTVTIADVNADKIETRR
;
A
#
# COMPACT_ATOMS: atom_id res chain seq x y z
N MET A 1 -14.24 -28.94 40.24
CA MET A 1 -14.32 -27.50 40.50
C MET A 1 -13.12 -26.91 39.78
N THR A 2 -13.23 -26.86 38.45
CA THR A 2 -12.13 -26.57 37.53
C THR A 2 -12.76 -25.98 36.28
N ASP A 3 -12.08 -24.97 35.75
CA ASP A 3 -12.21 -24.41 34.40
C ASP A 3 -13.30 -23.33 34.19
N ILE A 4 -13.09 -22.15 34.80
CA ILE A 4 -13.74 -20.89 34.38
C ILE A 4 -12.70 -19.82 33.93
N GLU A 5 -11.40 -20.11 33.91
CA GLU A 5 -10.35 -19.08 33.71
C GLU A 5 -9.66 -19.03 32.33
N GLU A 6 -10.22 -19.59 31.26
CA GLU A 6 -9.56 -19.54 29.93
C GLU A 6 -10.47 -19.07 28.78
N LEU A 7 -11.20 -17.98 29.01
CA LEU A 7 -11.87 -17.21 27.95
C LEU A 7 -11.52 -15.73 28.09
N GLU A 8 -10.21 -15.44 28.23
CA GLU A 8 -9.72 -14.09 27.93
C GLU A 8 -10.13 -13.75 26.50
N HIS A 9 -11.02 -12.77 26.42
CA HIS A 9 -11.53 -12.24 25.17
C HIS A 9 -10.34 -11.93 24.25
N ARG A 10 -10.31 -12.56 23.07
CA ARG A 10 -9.55 -12.07 21.92
C ARG A 10 -10.06 -10.67 21.59
N ARG A 11 -9.57 -9.66 22.33
CA ARG A 11 -9.89 -8.26 22.09
C ARG A 11 -9.32 -7.94 20.71
N ILE A 12 -10.19 -7.53 19.80
CA ILE A 12 -9.77 -6.95 18.53
C ILE A 12 -9.09 -5.63 18.92
N ASN A 13 -7.76 -5.57 18.87
CA ASN A 13 -7.02 -4.32 18.96
C ASN A 13 -7.26 -3.54 17.65
N GLY A 14 -8.37 -2.83 17.59
CA GLY A 14 -8.69 -1.93 16.48
C GLY A 14 -8.16 -0.54 16.76
N ALA A 15 -7.49 0.07 15.78
CA ALA A 15 -7.23 1.50 15.78
C ALA A 15 -8.53 2.23 15.45
N LEU A 16 -9.24 2.71 16.48
CA LEU A 16 -10.40 3.57 16.31
C LEU A 16 -9.92 5.01 16.16
N PHE A 17 -9.87 5.51 14.92
CA PHE A 17 -9.85 6.96 14.69
C PHE A 17 -11.16 7.57 15.22
N PRO A 18 -11.12 8.81 15.76
CA PRO A 18 -12.20 9.32 16.59
C PRO A 18 -13.57 9.20 15.92
N PRO A 19 -14.60 8.78 16.68
CA PRO A 19 -15.89 8.38 16.12
C PRO A 19 -16.63 9.58 15.55
N ASN A 20 -17.20 9.39 14.35
CA ASN A 20 -18.34 10.14 13.83
C ASN A 20 -18.28 11.66 14.06
N LYS A 21 -17.31 12.34 13.43
CA LYS A 21 -17.61 13.71 12.99
C LYS A 21 -18.69 13.58 11.92
N GLY A 22 -19.77 14.36 12.00
CA GLY A 22 -20.83 14.35 10.98
C GLY A 22 -20.21 14.45 9.58
N MET A 23 -20.87 13.89 8.56
CA MET A 23 -20.46 13.99 7.15
C MET A 23 -20.48 15.46 6.71
N GLU A 24 -19.47 16.22 7.13
CA GLU A 24 -19.10 17.48 6.54
C GLU A 24 -18.63 17.14 5.12
N PRO A 25 -19.26 17.70 4.07
CA PRO A 25 -18.79 17.50 2.72
C PRO A 25 -17.31 17.87 2.65
N ARG A 26 -16.43 16.89 2.41
CA ARG A 26 -15.02 17.19 2.18
C ARG A 26 -14.94 17.95 0.87
N THR A 27 -14.37 19.16 0.93
CA THR A 27 -14.13 20.02 -0.25
C THR A 27 -12.67 20.05 -0.66
N LEU A 28 -11.79 19.43 0.13
CA LEU A 28 -10.35 19.39 -0.10
C LEU A 28 -9.81 17.97 0.13
N PHE A 29 -8.75 17.65 -0.61
CA PHE A 29 -7.97 16.45 -0.39
C PHE A 29 -7.38 16.39 1.02
N SER A 30 -7.12 15.18 1.50
CA SER A 30 -6.32 14.93 2.69
C SER A 30 -4.94 15.59 2.53
N LYS A 31 -4.48 16.26 3.58
CA LYS A 31 -3.12 16.85 3.63
C LYS A 31 -2.08 15.88 4.17
N GLN A 32 -2.53 14.79 4.77
CA GLN A 32 -1.71 13.77 5.41
C GLN A 32 -2.31 12.40 5.09
N PRO A 33 -1.51 11.32 5.13
CA PRO A 33 -2.00 9.95 5.04
C PRO A 33 -3.13 9.65 6.03
N VAL A 34 -4.17 8.95 5.58
CA VAL A 34 -5.37 8.60 6.37
C VAL A 34 -5.63 7.11 6.26
N LEU A 35 -6.07 6.48 7.36
CA LEU A 35 -6.60 5.12 7.32
C LEU A 35 -8.03 5.15 6.77
N TYR A 36 -8.23 4.57 5.60
CA TYR A 36 -9.53 4.45 4.95
C TYR A 36 -10.19 3.08 5.18
N ASP A 37 -11.50 3.01 4.95
CA ASP A 37 -12.32 1.83 5.25
C ASP A 37 -12.01 0.61 4.37
N HIS A 38 -11.49 0.80 3.16
CA HIS A 38 -11.21 -0.29 2.23
C HIS A 38 -9.73 -0.67 2.28
N LEU A 39 -9.44 -1.78 2.95
CA LEU A 39 -8.17 -2.51 2.82
C LEU A 39 -8.13 -3.22 1.46
N LEU A 40 -7.11 -2.95 0.67
CA LEU A 40 -6.99 -3.47 -0.70
C LEU A 40 -5.88 -4.49 -0.87
N PHE A 41 -4.76 -4.30 -0.19
CA PHE A 41 -3.68 -5.28 -0.18
C PHE A 41 -2.92 -5.26 1.14
N LEU A 42 -2.30 -6.40 1.43
CA LEU A 42 -1.35 -6.63 2.49
C LEU A 42 -0.25 -7.52 1.91
N ASP A 43 1.00 -7.12 2.09
CA ASP A 43 2.16 -7.88 1.61
C ASP A 43 3.26 -7.89 2.67
N PHE A 44 4.02 -8.97 2.72
CA PHE A 44 5.09 -9.18 3.69
C PHE A 44 6.39 -9.48 2.95
N ASP A 45 7.49 -8.87 3.39
CA ASP A 45 8.82 -9.26 2.94
C ASP A 45 9.37 -10.44 3.77
N GLU A 46 10.51 -10.99 3.35
CA GLU A 46 11.18 -12.09 4.05
C GLU A 46 11.72 -11.69 5.43
N ASN A 47 11.93 -10.40 5.68
CA ASN A 47 12.41 -9.88 6.96
C ASN A 47 11.27 -9.63 7.96
N GLY A 48 10.02 -9.83 7.55
CA GLY A 48 8.83 -9.57 8.35
C GLY A 48 8.41 -8.11 8.38
N ASN A 49 8.95 -7.25 7.51
CA ASN A 49 8.35 -5.97 7.19
C ASN A 49 7.04 -6.20 6.43
N SER A 50 6.12 -5.24 6.53
CA SER A 50 4.84 -5.35 5.85
C SER A 50 4.39 -4.03 5.24
N ILE A 51 3.63 -4.13 4.17
CA ILE A 51 2.92 -3.01 3.56
C ILE A 51 1.42 -3.24 3.58
N LEU A 52 0.68 -2.17 3.80
CA LEU A 52 -0.77 -2.18 3.80
C LEU A 52 -1.27 -1.01 2.95
N GLY A 53 -2.14 -1.31 1.99
CA GLY A 53 -2.77 -0.29 1.16
C GLY A 53 -4.25 -0.15 1.48
N CYS A 54 -4.69 1.08 1.74
CA CYS A 54 -6.11 1.40 1.86
C CYS A 54 -6.51 2.54 0.93
N SER A 55 -7.80 2.65 0.62
CA SER A 55 -8.33 3.74 -0.20
C SER A 55 -9.75 4.14 0.17
N ASP A 56 -10.09 5.40 -0.07
CA ASP A 56 -11.47 5.91 -0.04
C ASP A 56 -12.13 5.66 -1.40
N LEU A 57 -13.07 4.71 -1.45
CA LEU A 57 -13.82 4.37 -2.67
C LEU A 57 -15.25 4.90 -2.65
N THR A 58 -15.67 5.52 -1.54
CA THR A 58 -17.08 5.90 -1.31
C THR A 58 -17.26 7.39 -1.05
N GLY A 59 -16.21 8.09 -0.64
CA GLY A 59 -16.19 9.51 -0.40
C GLY A 59 -16.07 10.34 -1.67
N THR A 60 -16.07 11.67 -1.46
CA THR A 60 -15.98 12.68 -2.54
C THR A 60 -14.65 12.62 -3.27
N PHE A 61 -13.56 12.32 -2.55
CA PHE A 61 -12.22 12.26 -3.11
C PHE A 61 -11.72 10.82 -3.02
N TRP A 62 -11.40 10.28 -4.18
CA TRP A 62 -10.80 8.96 -4.31
C TRP A 62 -9.32 9.06 -4.01
N GLU A 63 -8.96 8.71 -2.78
CA GLU A 63 -7.63 8.87 -2.19
C GLU A 63 -7.13 7.54 -1.67
N GLY A 64 -5.81 7.41 -1.55
CA GLY A 64 -5.16 6.20 -1.12
C GLY A 64 -4.06 6.50 -0.13
N THR A 65 -3.73 5.51 0.68
CA THR A 65 -2.59 5.57 1.58
C THR A 65 -1.91 4.22 1.60
N LEU A 66 -0.58 4.26 1.45
CA LEU A 66 0.31 3.15 1.67
C LEU A 66 0.92 3.28 3.05
N PHE A 67 0.79 2.26 3.88
CA PHE A 67 1.45 2.11 5.15
C PHE A 67 2.58 1.10 5.04
N TYR A 68 3.68 1.37 5.73
CA TYR A 68 4.84 0.51 5.86
C TYR A 68 5.14 0.31 7.34
N PHE A 69 5.35 -0.95 7.73
CA PHE A 69 5.68 -1.37 9.08
C PHE A 69 7.03 -2.07 9.08
N ASP A 70 8.00 -1.54 9.81
CA ASP A 70 9.28 -2.20 10.04
C ASP A 70 9.15 -3.25 11.15
N LYS A 71 9.25 -4.52 10.77
CA LYS A 71 9.02 -5.71 11.59
C LYS A 71 7.55 -6.03 11.86
N LYS A 72 7.32 -7.32 12.15
CA LYS A 72 6.01 -7.91 12.32
C LYS A 72 5.21 -7.32 13.48
N ASN A 73 5.83 -7.02 14.62
CA ASN A 73 5.09 -6.58 15.81
C ASN A 73 4.46 -5.19 15.63
N LYS A 74 5.01 -4.36 14.74
CA LYS A 74 4.53 -2.99 14.53
C LYS A 74 3.17 -2.90 13.86
N ILE A 75 2.77 -3.93 13.10
CA ILE A 75 1.42 -3.98 12.53
C ILE A 75 0.35 -4.11 13.62
N GLU A 76 0.66 -4.81 14.73
CA GLU A 76 -0.24 -5.00 15.87
C GLU A 76 -0.34 -3.73 16.72
N GLU A 77 0.76 -2.98 16.83
CA GLU A 77 0.84 -1.69 17.51
C GLU A 77 0.37 -0.52 16.65
N PHE A 78 0.18 -0.77 15.35
CA PHE A 78 -0.15 0.23 14.33
C PHE A 78 0.86 1.40 14.29
N ASP A 79 2.15 1.11 14.47
CA ASP A 79 3.27 2.04 14.33
C ASP A 79 3.84 1.97 12.91
N PHE A 80 3.63 3.01 12.10
CA PHE A 80 3.91 2.97 10.67
C PHE A 80 4.60 4.22 10.14
N SER A 81 5.26 4.03 9.00
CA SER A 81 5.55 5.11 8.05
C SER A 81 4.53 5.08 6.92
N SER A 82 4.20 6.23 6.36
CA SER A 82 3.10 6.31 5.39
C SER A 82 3.45 7.17 4.18
N TYR A 83 2.84 6.82 3.06
CA TYR A 83 2.96 7.50 1.79
C TYR A 83 1.55 7.83 1.29
N TYR A 84 1.32 9.12 1.05
CA TYR A 84 0.04 9.61 0.56
C TYR A 84 -0.07 9.41 -0.95
N ILE A 85 -1.21 8.87 -1.39
CA ILE A 85 -1.50 8.61 -2.80
C ILE A 85 -2.62 9.57 -3.19
N HIS A 86 -2.34 10.47 -4.15
CA HIS A 86 -3.31 11.47 -4.64
C HIS A 86 -4.43 10.87 -5.51
N THR A 87 -4.62 9.56 -5.42
CA THR A 87 -5.63 8.73 -6.09
C THR A 87 -5.81 7.45 -5.28
N THR A 88 -6.63 6.52 -5.73
CA THR A 88 -6.81 5.20 -5.11
C THR A 88 -5.73 4.24 -5.60
N THR A 89 -5.37 3.30 -4.73
CA THR A 89 -4.50 2.19 -5.07
C THR A 89 -5.31 0.93 -5.29
N SER A 90 -4.77 -0.07 -5.97
CA SER A 90 -5.42 -1.36 -6.21
C SER A 90 -4.63 -2.53 -5.66
N ASP A 91 -3.30 -2.46 -5.72
CA ASP A 91 -2.40 -3.51 -5.25
C ASP A 91 -1.02 -2.91 -4.94
N GLY A 92 -0.23 -3.61 -4.13
CA GLY A 92 1.11 -3.24 -3.77
C GLY A 92 1.95 -4.46 -3.41
N LYS A 93 3.20 -4.48 -3.87
CA LYS A 93 4.12 -5.59 -3.66
C LYS A 93 5.52 -5.12 -3.33
N PHE A 94 6.18 -5.84 -2.42
CA PHE A 94 7.62 -5.72 -2.27
C PHE A 94 8.32 -6.28 -3.51
N VAL A 95 9.11 -5.45 -4.18
CA VAL A 95 10.01 -5.89 -5.25
C VAL A 95 11.31 -6.39 -4.65
N ASN A 96 11.80 -5.69 -3.65
CA ASN A 96 12.93 -6.05 -2.79
C ASN A 96 12.76 -5.37 -1.43
N GLN A 97 13.76 -5.49 -0.55
CA GLN A 97 13.70 -4.98 0.83
C GLN A 97 13.45 -3.46 0.93
N ASN A 98 13.84 -2.71 -0.09
CA ASN A 98 13.79 -1.24 -0.06
C ASN A 98 12.92 -0.66 -1.17
N THR A 99 12.21 -1.49 -1.93
CA THR A 99 11.46 -1.07 -3.12
C THR A 99 10.09 -1.71 -3.13
N ILE A 100 9.08 -0.85 -3.22
CA ILE A 100 7.67 -1.23 -3.29
C ILE A 100 7.14 -0.82 -4.67
N ALA A 101 6.49 -1.75 -5.34
CA ALA A 101 5.69 -1.48 -6.52
C ALA A 101 4.25 -1.26 -6.11
N LEU A 102 3.67 -0.13 -6.51
CA LEU A 102 2.34 0.31 -6.12
C LEU A 102 1.49 0.54 -7.37
N ALA A 103 0.37 -0.16 -7.48
CA ALA A 103 -0.58 0.02 -8.55
C ALA A 103 -1.62 1.07 -8.16
N GLU A 104 -1.76 2.10 -8.99
CA GLU A 104 -2.77 3.14 -8.85
C GLU A 104 -3.92 2.91 -9.84
N ASP A 105 -5.15 3.24 -9.44
CA ASP A 105 -6.33 3.06 -10.28
C ASP A 105 -6.31 3.94 -11.53
N THR A 106 -5.49 4.99 -11.52
CA THR A 106 -5.21 5.83 -12.69
C THR A 106 -4.41 5.10 -13.77
N GLY A 107 -3.95 3.87 -13.53
CA GLY A 107 -3.07 3.14 -14.44
C GLY A 107 -1.62 3.59 -14.36
N HIS A 108 -1.17 4.05 -13.19
CA HIS A 108 0.24 4.24 -12.91
C HIS A 108 0.76 3.08 -12.06
N LEU A 109 1.91 2.55 -12.45
CA LEU A 109 2.75 1.71 -11.61
C LEU A 109 3.79 2.63 -10.97
N ASN A 110 3.55 2.99 -9.71
CA ASN A 110 4.40 3.87 -8.93
C ASN A 110 5.43 3.04 -8.16
N ILE A 111 6.71 3.42 -8.26
CA ILE A 111 7.81 2.76 -7.56
C ILE A 111 8.17 3.63 -6.37
N VAL A 112 8.06 3.04 -5.17
CA VAL A 112 8.28 3.73 -3.90
C VAL A 112 9.51 3.12 -3.22
N SER A 113 10.51 3.96 -2.95
CA SER A 113 11.68 3.56 -2.15
C SER A 113 11.39 3.71 -0.66
N VAL A 114 11.88 2.74 0.12
CA VAL A 114 11.95 2.78 1.57
C VAL A 114 13.36 3.21 1.96
N ASP A 115 13.49 4.39 2.56
CA ASP A 115 14.75 4.90 3.09
C ASP A 115 14.75 4.79 4.62
N THR A 116 15.68 3.99 5.14
CA THR A 116 15.90 3.76 6.57
C THR A 116 17.17 4.44 7.10
N SER A 117 17.83 5.28 6.30
CA SER A 117 19.13 5.87 6.63
C SER A 117 19.07 7.07 7.57
N GLN A 118 17.90 7.69 7.74
CA GLN A 118 17.67 8.81 8.65
C GLN A 118 17.09 8.32 9.99
N GLU A 119 16.92 9.21 10.99
CA GLU A 119 16.33 8.90 12.32
C GLU A 119 14.88 8.36 12.27
N GLY A 120 14.33 8.14 11.07
CA GLY A 120 13.04 7.50 10.82
C GLY A 120 12.99 6.91 9.41
N ILE A 121 11.89 6.20 9.13
CA ILE A 121 11.67 5.57 7.84
C ILE A 121 10.91 6.55 6.93
N THR A 122 11.44 6.79 5.74
CA THR A 122 10.82 7.68 4.76
C THR A 122 10.44 6.90 3.51
N LEU A 123 9.21 7.09 3.06
CA LEU A 123 8.71 6.55 1.80
C LEU A 123 8.71 7.64 0.73
N LYS A 124 9.30 7.35 -0.43
CA LYS A 124 9.39 8.31 -1.53
C LYS A 124 9.15 7.65 -2.88
N SER A 125 8.30 8.25 -3.71
CA SER A 125 8.19 7.83 -5.11
C SER A 125 9.48 8.17 -5.87
N THR A 126 10.09 7.16 -6.48
CA THR A 126 11.31 7.26 -7.27
C THR A 126 11.04 7.21 -8.77
N ALA A 127 9.98 6.50 -9.18
CA ALA A 127 9.56 6.41 -10.57
C ALA A 127 8.04 6.22 -10.66
N SER A 128 7.46 6.59 -11.80
CA SER A 128 6.06 6.31 -12.11
C SER A 128 5.92 5.92 -13.57
N ILE A 129 5.37 4.74 -13.81
CA ILE A 129 5.22 4.12 -15.11
C ILE A 129 3.75 4.15 -15.50
N LYS A 130 3.42 4.93 -16.53
CA LYS A 130 2.05 4.97 -17.05
C LYS A 130 1.77 3.76 -17.94
N VAL A 131 0.72 3.01 -17.61
CA VAL A 131 0.11 1.99 -18.48
C VAL A 131 -1.23 2.49 -19.03
N ILE A 132 -1.90 1.66 -19.82
CA ILE A 132 -3.06 2.08 -20.64
C ILE A 132 -4.30 2.34 -19.77
N GLU A 133 -4.59 1.44 -18.84
CA GLU A 133 -5.79 1.45 -17.98
C GLU A 133 -5.42 1.14 -16.53
N ARG A 134 -6.43 1.10 -15.65
CA ARG A 134 -6.30 0.63 -14.26
C ARG A 134 -5.51 -0.69 -14.21
N ILE A 135 -4.53 -0.74 -13.31
CA ILE A 135 -3.84 -1.97 -12.96
C ILE A 135 -4.63 -2.62 -11.83
N PRO A 136 -5.22 -3.80 -11.98
CA PRO A 136 -5.99 -4.43 -10.90
C PRO A 136 -5.11 -5.22 -9.92
N GLN A 137 -3.94 -5.68 -10.37
CA GLN A 137 -3.06 -6.56 -9.60
C GLN A 137 -1.62 -6.49 -10.13
N LEU A 138 -0.66 -6.70 -9.23
CA LEU A 138 0.76 -6.83 -9.49
C LEU A 138 1.25 -8.24 -9.16
N ALA A 139 2.26 -8.68 -9.90
CA ALA A 139 3.06 -9.84 -9.57
C ALA A 139 4.54 -9.46 -9.67
N VAL A 140 5.33 -9.84 -8.67
CA VAL A 140 6.79 -9.63 -8.70
C VAL A 140 7.43 -10.89 -9.24
N TRP A 141 8.41 -10.72 -10.12
CA TRP A 141 9.17 -11.84 -10.66
C TRP A 141 10.23 -12.26 -9.65
N ASP A 142 10.19 -13.52 -9.22
CA ASP A 142 11.15 -14.09 -8.27
C ASP A 142 12.61 -13.73 -8.62
N ASN A 143 13.34 -13.23 -7.62
CA ASN A 143 14.75 -12.85 -7.71
C ASN A 143 15.08 -11.85 -8.84
N SER A 144 14.13 -10.98 -9.20
CA SER A 144 14.33 -9.95 -10.22
C SER A 144 13.69 -8.63 -9.79
N ASP A 145 14.24 -7.54 -10.29
CA ASP A 145 13.67 -6.20 -10.18
C ASP A 145 12.52 -5.96 -11.17
N LYS A 146 11.75 -7.02 -11.49
CA LYS A 146 10.70 -6.97 -12.50
C LYS A 146 9.34 -7.18 -11.88
N VAL A 147 8.40 -6.39 -12.38
CA VAL A 147 7.00 -6.44 -11.99
C VAL A 147 6.16 -6.70 -13.23
N LEU A 148 5.29 -7.69 -13.13
CA LEU A 148 4.23 -7.97 -14.07
C LEU A 148 2.95 -7.28 -13.62
N CYS A 149 2.26 -6.68 -14.58
CA CYS A 149 0.90 -6.21 -14.37
C CYS A 149 0.04 -6.42 -15.61
N CYS A 150 -1.27 -6.56 -15.38
CA CYS A 150 -2.25 -6.56 -16.44
C CYS A 150 -2.97 -5.22 -16.44
N SER A 151 -3.27 -4.68 -17.61
CA SER A 151 -4.02 -3.43 -17.74
C SER A 151 -4.82 -3.48 -19.04
N GLY A 152 -6.14 -3.45 -18.92
CA GLY A 152 -7.06 -3.71 -20.03
C GLY A 152 -6.79 -5.05 -20.70
N ARG A 153 -6.30 -5.01 -21.95
CA ARG A 153 -5.95 -6.19 -22.76
C ARG A 153 -4.44 -6.39 -22.92
N THR A 154 -3.64 -5.77 -22.07
CA THR A 154 -2.17 -5.81 -22.16
C THR A 154 -1.54 -6.41 -20.91
N VAL A 155 -0.44 -7.13 -21.12
CA VAL A 155 0.46 -7.59 -20.06
C VAL A 155 1.75 -6.79 -20.18
N THR A 156 2.11 -6.09 -19.11
CA THR A 156 3.31 -5.27 -19.05
C THR A 156 4.32 -5.92 -18.13
N ILE A 157 5.57 -5.95 -18.58
CA ILE A 157 6.72 -6.33 -17.75
C ILE A 157 7.55 -5.07 -17.57
N ALA A 158 7.51 -4.51 -16.36
CA ALA A 158 8.29 -3.35 -15.99
C ALA A 158 9.52 -3.79 -15.22
N ASP A 159 10.70 -3.28 -15.58
CA ASP A 159 11.89 -3.38 -14.76
C ASP A 159 11.99 -2.10 -13.93
N VAL A 160 11.96 -2.22 -12.61
CA VAL A 160 11.84 -1.06 -11.70
C VAL A 160 13.10 -0.20 -11.68
N ASN A 161 14.22 -0.75 -12.17
CA ASN A 161 15.50 -0.06 -12.26
C ASN A 161 15.81 0.44 -13.69
N ALA A 162 14.99 0.08 -14.69
CA ALA A 162 15.25 0.46 -16.06
C ALA A 162 14.61 1.81 -16.42
N ASP A 163 15.36 2.63 -17.16
CA ASP A 163 14.86 3.88 -17.75
C ASP A 163 13.82 3.65 -18.88
N LYS A 164 13.61 2.40 -19.33
CA LYS A 164 12.71 2.04 -20.44
C LYS A 164 11.92 0.76 -20.15
N ILE A 165 10.64 0.75 -20.57
CA ILE A 165 9.68 -0.33 -20.32
C ILE A 165 9.49 -1.18 -21.58
N GLU A 166 9.42 -2.50 -21.42
CA GLU A 166 9.00 -3.43 -22.49
C GLU A 166 7.50 -3.75 -22.36
N THR A 167 6.68 -3.22 -23.26
CA THR A 167 5.25 -3.59 -23.35
C THR A 167 5.04 -4.59 -24.49
N ARG A 168 4.41 -5.73 -24.21
CA ARG A 168 3.99 -6.71 -25.23
C ARG A 168 2.48 -6.67 -25.39
N ARG A 169 2.01 -6.74 -26.64
CA ARG A 169 0.59 -6.76 -27.01
C ARG A 169 0.15 -8.15 -27.43
#